data_AF-R6CQK6-F1
#
_entry.id   AF-R6CQK6-F1
#
_cell.length_a   1.000
_cell.length_b   1.000
_cell.length_c   1.000
_cell.angle_alpha   90.00
_cell.angle_beta   90.00
_cell.angle_gamma   90.00
#
_symmetry.space_group_name_H-M   'P 1'
#
loop_
_entity.id
_entity.type
_entity.pdbx_description
1 polymer ?
#
loop_
_entity_poly.entity_id
_entity_poly.type
_entity_poly.pdbx_seq_one_letter_code
_entity_poly.pdbx_strand_id
1 'polypeptide(L)'
;MAYKNRVFDVQLKAHLKAMGAVLIEGPKWCGKTTTAKQLANSVISLQDTDHREEYLATAITKPSFLLEGNVPRLIDEWQDAPMLWDAVRTKVDERGLPGQFILTGSNAIDDSKIHHSGTGRISRMEMLPMSLWEYGESNGSVSLMEMFDNPQQEVFATSELSIEELIFSACRGGWPATLNLSDDKANCL
;
A
#
# COMPACT_ATOMS: atom_id res chain seq x y z
N MET A 1 12.03 -14.49 -5.41
CA MET A 1 10.86 -14.42 -6.33
C MET A 1 10.81 -13.02 -6.90
N ALA A 2 10.57 -12.85 -8.20
CA ALA A 2 10.49 -11.53 -8.80
C ALA A 2 9.20 -10.82 -8.34
N TYR A 3 9.29 -9.53 -8.04
CA TYR A 3 8.13 -8.71 -7.71
C TYR A 3 7.21 -8.59 -8.94
N LYS A 4 5.89 -8.75 -8.74
CA LYS A 4 4.90 -8.51 -9.79
C LYS A 4 4.36 -7.10 -9.63
N ASN A 5 4.55 -6.27 -10.66
CA ASN A 5 4.09 -4.88 -10.65
C ASN A 5 2.59 -4.81 -10.38
N ARG A 6 2.24 -3.89 -9.51
CA ARG A 6 0.87 -3.65 -9.06
C ARG A 6 0.31 -2.39 -9.67
N VAL A 7 -1.01 -2.32 -9.81
CA VAL A 7 -1.70 -1.08 -10.19
C VAL A 7 -1.39 0.03 -9.19
N PHE A 8 -1.23 -0.34 -7.92
CA PHE A 8 -0.86 0.56 -6.83
C PHE A 8 0.55 1.15 -6.95
N ASP A 9 1.47 0.58 -7.73
CA ASP A 9 2.80 1.17 -7.95
C ASP A 9 2.71 2.52 -8.66
N VAL A 10 1.82 2.59 -9.66
CA VAL A 10 1.59 3.80 -10.44
C VAL A 10 0.90 4.85 -9.57
N GLN A 11 -0.09 4.44 -8.79
CA GLN A 11 -0.78 5.33 -7.86
C GLN A 11 0.17 5.87 -6.79
N LEU A 12 0.96 5.01 -6.14
CA LEU A 12 1.92 5.41 -5.12
C LEU A 12 2.95 6.39 -5.67
N LYS A 13 3.47 6.16 -6.89
CA LYS A 13 4.34 7.13 -7.58
C LYS A 13 3.67 8.49 -7.78
N ALA A 14 2.39 8.50 -8.18
CA ALA A 14 1.66 9.75 -8.38
C ALA A 14 1.46 10.51 -7.06
N HIS A 15 1.05 9.81 -6.00
CA HIS A 15 0.92 10.38 -4.66
C HIS A 15 2.25 10.94 -4.13
N LEU A 16 3.36 10.20 -4.30
CA LEU A 16 4.69 10.66 -3.88
C LEU A 16 5.20 11.88 -4.66
N LYS A 17 4.74 12.09 -5.90
CA LYS A 17 5.06 13.30 -6.68
C LYS A 17 4.27 14.52 -6.21
N ALA A 18 3.07 14.31 -5.66
CA ALA A 18 2.16 15.38 -5.27
C ALA A 18 2.28 15.78 -3.79
N MET A 19 2.62 14.83 -2.91
CA MET A 19 2.49 14.97 -1.46
C MET A 19 3.81 14.70 -0.75
N GLY A 20 4.03 15.35 0.39
CA GLY A 20 5.21 15.13 1.22
C GLY A 20 5.26 13.72 1.81
N ALA A 21 4.10 13.16 2.15
CA ALA A 21 3.99 11.79 2.61
C ALA A 21 2.76 11.07 2.04
N VAL A 22 2.83 9.75 1.99
CA VAL A 22 1.72 8.88 1.55
C VAL A 22 1.49 7.82 2.61
N LEU A 23 0.25 7.73 3.11
CA LEU A 23 -0.22 6.65 3.96
C LEU A 23 -0.92 5.60 3.10
N ILE A 24 -0.39 4.38 3.12
CA ILE A 24 -1.00 3.21 2.50
C ILE A 24 -1.77 2.43 3.57
N GLU A 25 -3.09 2.41 3.43
CA GLU A 25 -4.02 1.67 4.28
C GLU A 25 -4.52 0.44 3.54
N GLY A 26 -4.88 -0.62 4.26
CA GLY A 26 -5.46 -1.82 3.67
C GLY A 26 -5.45 -3.00 4.63
N PRO A 27 -6.12 -4.11 4.27
CA PRO A 27 -6.12 -5.31 5.08
C PRO A 27 -4.71 -5.85 5.30
N LYS A 28 -4.52 -6.62 6.38
CA LYS A 28 -3.27 -7.35 6.57
C LYS A 28 -3.05 -8.28 5.37
N TRP A 29 -1.79 -8.45 4.99
CA TRP A 29 -1.34 -9.39 3.95
C TRP A 29 -1.74 -9.02 2.50
N CYS A 30 -2.31 -7.84 2.26
CA CYS A 30 -2.53 -7.36 0.88
C CYS A 30 -1.27 -6.83 0.17
N GLY A 31 -0.07 -6.91 0.77
CA GLY A 31 1.18 -6.54 0.10
C GLY A 31 1.58 -5.06 0.18
N LYS A 32 1.07 -4.30 1.16
CA LYS A 32 1.42 -2.88 1.40
C LYS A 32 2.92 -2.65 1.54
N THR A 33 3.55 -3.32 2.51
CA THR A 33 4.98 -3.21 2.79
C THR A 33 5.81 -3.55 1.55
N THR A 34 5.46 -4.63 0.84
CA THR A 34 6.19 -5.07 -0.36
C THR A 34 6.13 -4.04 -1.48
N THR A 35 4.97 -3.42 -1.68
CA THR A 35 4.74 -2.36 -2.68
C THR A 35 5.49 -1.09 -2.30
N ALA A 36 5.38 -0.67 -1.03
CA ALA A 36 6.11 0.49 -0.52
C ALA A 36 7.63 0.35 -0.65
N LYS A 37 8.17 -0.85 -0.36
CA LYS A 37 9.60 -1.17 -0.49
C LYS A 37 10.13 -1.02 -1.92
N GLN A 38 9.29 -1.12 -2.96
CA GLN A 38 9.75 -0.90 -4.34
C GLN A 38 10.08 0.56 -4.63
N LEU A 39 9.52 1.49 -3.85
CA LEU A 39 9.65 2.93 -4.06
C LEU A 39 10.35 3.66 -2.91
N ALA A 40 10.60 2.95 -1.82
CA ALA A 40 11.34 3.47 -0.68
C ALA A 40 12.85 3.29 -0.88
N ASN A 41 13.62 4.31 -0.49
CA ASN A 41 15.08 4.29 -0.49
C ASN A 41 15.65 3.94 0.89
N SER A 42 14.82 3.89 1.92
CA SER A 42 15.16 3.39 3.25
C SER A 42 13.91 2.93 4.00
N VAL A 43 14.07 2.05 4.99
CA VAL A 43 12.93 1.40 5.67
C VAL A 43 13.18 1.34 7.18
N ILE A 44 12.14 1.63 7.96
CA ILE A 44 12.01 1.23 9.37
C ILE A 44 10.76 0.35 9.47
N SER A 45 10.87 -0.77 10.19
CA SER A 45 9.71 -1.57 10.58
C SER A 45 9.56 -1.54 12.10
N LEU A 46 8.42 -1.05 12.59
CA LEU A 46 8.14 -1.00 14.04
C LEU A 46 7.81 -2.38 14.62
N GLN A 47 7.59 -3.38 13.78
CA GLN A 47 7.36 -4.77 14.19
C GLN A 47 8.61 -5.66 14.08
N ASP A 48 9.76 -5.10 13.73
CA ASP A 48 11.04 -5.83 13.74
C ASP A 48 11.41 -6.23 15.17
N THR A 49 11.44 -7.53 15.47
CA THR A 49 11.67 -8.06 16.83
C THR A 49 13.00 -7.63 17.40
N ASP A 50 14.01 -7.43 16.55
CA ASP A 50 15.37 -7.14 16.99
C ASP A 50 15.51 -5.68 17.44
N HIS A 51 14.70 -4.78 16.89
CA HIS A 51 14.82 -3.33 17.08
C HIS A 51 13.55 -2.67 17.64
N ARG A 52 12.47 -3.43 17.90
CA ARG A 52 11.16 -2.90 18.30
C ARG A 52 11.24 -2.01 19.54
N GLU A 53 11.88 -2.49 20.61
CA GLU A 53 11.97 -1.73 21.86
C GLU A 53 12.75 -0.42 21.69
N GLU A 54 13.85 -0.46 20.93
CA GLU A 54 14.67 0.71 20.62
C GLU A 54 13.87 1.73 19.79
N TYR A 55 13.17 1.29 18.75
CA TYR A 55 12.35 2.18 17.92
C TYR A 55 11.20 2.79 18.70
N LEU A 56 10.51 2.03 19.54
CA LEU A 56 9.43 2.59 20.37
C LEU A 56 9.97 3.59 21.40
N ALA A 57 11.08 3.29 22.07
CA ALA A 57 11.72 4.22 23.00
C ALA A 57 12.18 5.51 22.29
N THR A 58 12.74 5.38 21.08
CA THR A 58 13.16 6.52 20.25
C THR A 58 11.96 7.33 19.77
N ALA A 59 10.85 6.69 19.38
CA ALA A 59 9.64 7.38 18.96
C ALA A 59 9.06 8.26 20.09
N ILE A 60 9.10 7.78 21.33
CA ILE A 60 8.60 8.52 22.50
C ILE A 60 9.52 9.70 22.87
N THR A 61 10.84 9.48 22.81
CA THR A 61 11.82 10.47 23.31
C THR A 61 12.25 11.47 22.24
N LYS A 62 12.51 11.01 21.03
CA LYS A 62 13.02 11.80 19.90
C LYS A 62 12.58 11.21 18.55
N PRO A 63 11.30 11.36 18.18
CA PRO A 63 10.74 10.74 16.97
C PRO A 63 11.42 11.22 15.67
N SER A 64 12.03 12.42 15.67
CA SER A 64 12.73 12.96 14.51
C SER A 64 13.89 12.08 14.03
N PHE A 65 14.54 11.32 14.93
CA PHE A 65 15.61 10.39 14.57
C PHE A 65 15.13 9.23 13.70
N LEU A 66 13.90 8.75 13.92
CA LEU A 66 13.32 7.70 13.07
C LEU A 66 12.97 8.20 11.66
N LEU A 67 12.91 9.52 11.46
CA LEU A 67 12.64 10.15 10.17
C LEU A 67 13.92 10.42 9.34
N GLU A 68 15.09 10.18 9.91
CA GLU A 68 16.38 10.35 9.23
C GLU A 68 16.69 9.17 8.30
N GLY A 69 17.20 9.46 7.11
CA GLY A 69 17.54 8.45 6.10
C GLY A 69 17.20 8.89 4.68
N ASN A 70 17.44 8.00 3.72
CA ASN A 70 17.19 8.27 2.30
C ASN A 70 15.69 8.35 2.01
N VAL A 71 15.27 9.41 1.33
CA VAL A 71 13.88 9.64 0.91
C VAL A 71 13.59 8.98 -0.45
N PRO A 72 12.40 8.40 -0.70
CA PRO A 72 11.30 8.24 0.25
C PRO A 72 11.62 7.21 1.34
N ARG A 73 11.35 7.54 2.60
CA ARG A 73 11.57 6.63 3.73
C ARG A 73 10.27 5.92 4.10
N LEU A 74 10.28 4.60 4.14
CA LEU A 74 9.17 3.78 4.60
C LEU A 74 9.18 3.65 6.12
N ILE A 75 8.06 3.97 6.76
CA ILE A 75 7.77 3.66 8.17
C ILE A 75 6.64 2.62 8.16
N ASP A 76 7.02 1.38 8.41
CA ASP A 76 6.10 0.25 8.41
C ASP A 76 5.43 0.06 9.76
N GLU A 77 4.12 -0.22 9.70
CA GLU A 77 3.23 -0.40 10.86
C GLU A 77 3.23 0.81 11.80
N TRP A 78 3.15 2.03 11.23
CA TRP A 78 3.28 3.30 11.95
C TRP A 78 2.30 3.45 13.13
N GLN A 79 1.17 2.75 13.10
CA GLN A 79 0.17 2.77 14.17
C GLN A 79 0.68 2.23 15.52
N ASP A 80 1.78 1.46 15.52
CA ASP A 80 2.48 1.04 16.75
C ASP A 80 3.12 2.25 17.46
N ALA A 81 3.41 3.33 16.73
CA ALA A 81 3.87 4.61 17.28
C ALA A 81 3.13 5.81 16.63
N PRO A 82 1.90 6.14 17.09
CA PRO A 82 1.09 7.24 16.55
C PRO A 82 1.76 8.63 16.53
N MET A 83 2.66 8.92 17.48
CA MET A 83 3.43 10.17 17.55
C MET A 83 4.28 10.44 16.30
N LEU A 84 4.61 9.41 15.52
CA LEU A 84 5.33 9.56 14.25
C LEU A 84 4.50 10.32 13.22
N TRP A 85 3.17 10.30 13.33
CA TRP A 85 2.29 11.07 12.47
C TRP A 85 2.56 12.57 12.54
N ASP A 86 2.56 13.14 13.75
CA ASP A 86 2.81 14.56 13.97
C ASP A 86 4.26 14.92 13.62
N ALA A 87 5.21 14.02 13.89
CA ALA A 87 6.61 14.20 13.53
C ALA A 87 6.79 14.25 12.01
N VAL A 88 6.16 13.34 11.26
CA VAL A 88 6.17 13.32 9.79
C VAL A 88 5.54 14.59 9.23
N ARG A 89 4.38 15.02 9.75
CA ARG A 89 3.74 16.27 9.31
C ARG A 89 4.69 17.45 9.47
N THR A 90 5.26 17.60 10.66
CA THR A 90 6.21 18.68 10.98
C THR A 90 7.42 18.63 10.04
N LYS A 91 7.95 17.43 9.78
CA LYS A 91 9.11 17.26 8.90
C LYS A 91 8.81 17.58 7.44
N VAL A 92 7.60 17.24 6.98
CA VAL A 92 7.10 17.60 5.65
C VAL A 92 7.00 19.12 5.52
N ASP A 93 6.44 19.80 6.52
CA ASP A 93 6.32 21.27 6.54
C ASP A 93 7.71 21.94 6.55
N GLU A 94 8.66 21.45 7.37
CA GLU A 94 10.04 21.98 7.44
C GLU A 94 10.78 21.90 6.09
N ARG A 95 10.66 20.77 5.40
CA ARG A 95 11.40 20.53 4.15
C ARG A 95 10.70 21.10 2.92
N GLY A 96 9.36 21.16 2.91
CA GLY A 96 8.59 21.71 1.81
C GLY A 96 8.71 20.95 0.48
N LEU A 97 9.12 19.68 0.51
CA LEU A 97 9.33 18.84 -0.68
C LEU A 97 8.33 17.66 -0.74
N PRO A 98 7.93 17.20 -1.94
CA PRO A 98 7.15 15.97 -2.08
C PRO A 98 8.01 14.71 -1.89
N GLY A 99 7.36 13.55 -1.72
CA GLY A 99 8.00 12.24 -1.82
C GLY A 99 8.94 11.87 -0.68
N GLN A 100 8.70 12.38 0.53
CA GLN A 100 9.61 12.20 1.65
C GLN A 100 9.37 10.92 2.44
N PHE A 101 8.10 10.57 2.66
CA PHE A 101 7.72 9.46 3.53
C PHE A 101 6.64 8.57 2.91
N ILE A 102 6.75 7.27 3.17
CA ILE A 102 5.69 6.29 2.95
C ILE A 102 5.35 5.71 4.32
N LEU A 103 4.09 5.76 4.71
CA LEU A 103 3.57 5.13 5.92
C LEU A 103 2.74 3.93 5.48
N THR A 104 2.89 2.78 6.15
CA THR A 104 2.02 1.63 5.94
C THR A 104 1.36 1.27 7.27
N GLY A 105 0.05 0.99 7.22
CA GLY A 105 -0.71 0.59 8.40
C GLY A 105 -1.96 -0.19 8.03
N SER A 106 -2.49 -0.94 8.98
CA SER A 106 -3.79 -1.60 8.81
C SER A 106 -4.95 -0.64 9.06
N ASN A 107 -6.13 -0.89 8.47
CA ASN A 107 -7.33 -0.04 8.53
C ASN A 107 -7.88 0.28 9.94
N ALA A 108 -7.32 -0.31 10.99
CA ALA A 108 -7.75 -0.09 12.38
C ALA A 108 -6.89 0.98 13.05
N ILE A 109 -6.88 2.20 12.50
CA ILE A 109 -6.23 3.34 13.16
C ILE A 109 -7.29 4.06 13.98
N ASP A 110 -7.03 4.15 15.27
CA ASP A 110 -7.84 4.93 16.19
C ASP A 110 -7.54 6.42 15.95
N ASP A 111 -8.39 7.09 15.18
CA ASP A 111 -8.25 8.52 14.85
C ASP A 111 -8.18 9.41 16.10
N SER A 112 -8.64 8.93 17.27
CA SER A 112 -8.52 9.67 18.54
C SER A 112 -7.07 9.84 19.02
N LYS A 113 -6.15 9.01 18.53
CA LYS A 113 -4.72 9.07 18.84
C LYS A 113 -3.93 10.00 17.92
N ILE A 114 -4.61 10.61 16.95
CA ILE A 114 -4.01 11.52 15.97
C ILE A 114 -4.42 12.95 16.33
N HIS A 115 -3.45 13.80 16.67
CA HIS A 115 -3.76 15.19 17.06
C HIS A 115 -4.24 16.06 15.89
N HIS A 116 -3.86 15.71 14.65
CA HIS A 116 -4.27 16.45 13.45
C HIS A 116 -4.50 15.51 12.28
N SER A 117 -5.48 15.80 11.43
CA SER A 117 -5.87 14.97 10.28
C SER A 117 -4.78 14.72 9.23
N GLY A 118 -3.63 15.39 9.28
CA GLY A 118 -2.55 15.30 8.28
C GLY A 118 -2.91 15.91 6.92
N THR A 119 -4.06 16.59 6.83
CA THR A 119 -4.61 17.15 5.59
C THR A 119 -3.62 18.09 4.90
N GLY A 120 -3.42 17.85 3.60
CA GLY A 120 -2.52 18.62 2.74
C GLY A 120 -1.03 18.23 2.86
N ARG A 121 -0.64 17.34 3.77
CA ARG A 121 0.76 16.86 3.91
C ARG A 121 0.89 15.37 3.67
N ILE A 122 -0.09 14.62 4.15
CA ILE A 122 -0.15 13.17 4.06
C ILE A 122 -1.38 12.80 3.23
N SER A 123 -1.18 12.24 2.04
CA SER A 123 -2.30 11.65 1.30
C SER A 123 -2.53 10.21 1.73
N ARG A 124 -3.79 9.79 1.79
CA ARG A 124 -4.17 8.41 2.04
C ARG A 124 -4.40 7.68 0.71
N MET A 125 -3.94 6.44 0.63
CA MET A 125 -4.14 5.52 -0.48
C MET A 125 -4.62 4.19 0.10
N GLU A 126 -5.84 3.80 -0.21
CA GLU A 126 -6.36 2.48 0.17
C GLU A 126 -5.87 1.42 -0.82
N MET A 127 -5.33 0.34 -0.29
CA MET A 127 -4.72 -0.75 -1.03
C MET A 127 -5.45 -2.06 -0.76
N LEU A 128 -6.12 -2.55 -1.79
CA LEU A 128 -6.81 -3.84 -1.78
C LEU A 128 -5.88 -4.99 -2.20
N PRO A 129 -6.31 -6.25 -1.99
CA PRO A 129 -5.67 -7.41 -2.61
C PRO A 129 -5.57 -7.27 -4.13
N MET A 130 -4.75 -8.11 -4.76
CA MET A 130 -4.49 -8.06 -6.20
C MET A 130 -5.76 -8.42 -7.00
N SER A 131 -6.01 -7.65 -8.05
CA SER A 131 -7.07 -7.89 -9.03
C SER A 131 -6.77 -9.09 -9.93
N LEU A 132 -7.79 -9.69 -10.56
CA LEU A 132 -7.60 -10.76 -11.55
C LEU A 132 -6.66 -10.36 -12.69
N TRP A 133 -6.64 -9.08 -13.07
CA TRP A 133 -5.68 -8.53 -14.02
C TRP A 133 -4.25 -8.61 -13.50
N GLU A 134 -4.01 -8.21 -12.25
CA GLU A 134 -2.71 -8.38 -11.59
C GLU A 134 -2.34 -9.85 -11.38
N TYR A 135 -3.30 -10.79 -11.35
CA TYR A 135 -3.03 -12.24 -11.39
C TYR A 135 -2.70 -12.75 -12.78
N GLY A 136 -3.16 -12.08 -13.84
CA GLY A 136 -3.10 -12.57 -15.22
C GLY A 136 -4.24 -13.53 -15.57
N GLU A 137 -5.26 -13.61 -14.71
CA GLU A 137 -6.50 -14.37 -14.92
C GLU A 137 -7.53 -13.54 -15.73
N SER A 138 -7.40 -12.21 -15.71
CA SER A 138 -8.11 -11.32 -16.63
C SER A 138 -7.19 -10.93 -17.78
N ASN A 139 -7.75 -10.82 -18.99
CA ASN A 139 -7.04 -10.41 -20.20
C ASN A 139 -7.11 -8.90 -20.49
N GLY A 140 -7.81 -8.12 -19.65
CA GLY A 140 -7.85 -6.65 -19.77
C GLY A 140 -8.46 -6.15 -21.09
N SER A 141 -9.17 -7.00 -21.82
CA SER A 141 -9.80 -6.67 -23.11
C SER A 141 -10.89 -5.62 -23.02
N VAL A 142 -11.44 -5.39 -21.82
CA VAL A 142 -12.43 -4.36 -21.54
C VAL A 142 -11.89 -3.41 -20.48
N SER A 143 -11.90 -2.11 -20.81
CA SER A 143 -11.58 -1.02 -19.89
C SER A 143 -12.83 -0.21 -19.57
N LEU A 144 -13.13 -0.06 -18.28
CA LEU A 144 -14.25 0.80 -17.84
C LEU A 144 -14.04 2.25 -18.24
N MET A 145 -12.79 2.74 -18.22
CA MET A 145 -12.49 4.12 -18.62
C MET A 145 -12.77 4.32 -20.11
N GLU A 146 -12.41 3.35 -20.94
CA GLU A 146 -12.64 3.40 -22.39
C GLU A 146 -14.13 3.39 -22.74
N MET A 147 -14.96 2.69 -21.95
CA MET A 147 -16.41 2.74 -22.07
C MET A 147 -16.99 4.14 -21.77
N PHE A 148 -16.43 4.85 -20.79
CA PHE A 148 -16.85 6.24 -20.50
C PHE A 148 -16.38 7.22 -21.56
N ASP A 149 -15.16 7.04 -22.07
CA ASP A 149 -14.57 7.91 -23.09
C ASP A 149 -15.20 7.69 -24.48
N ASN A 150 -15.70 6.49 -24.76
CA ASN A 150 -16.29 6.10 -26.04
C ASN A 150 -17.70 5.48 -25.88
N PRO A 151 -18.71 6.26 -25.42
CA PRO A 151 -20.02 5.73 -25.05
C PRO A 151 -20.84 5.17 -26.23
N GLN A 152 -20.42 5.43 -27.47
CA GLN A 152 -21.08 4.93 -28.69
C GLN A 152 -20.43 3.64 -29.23
N GLN A 153 -19.28 3.25 -28.67
CA GLN A 153 -18.59 2.03 -29.08
C GLN A 153 -19.21 0.84 -28.37
N GLU A 154 -19.62 -0.17 -29.14
CA GLU A 154 -20.05 -1.44 -28.54
C GLU A 154 -18.83 -2.17 -27.96
N VAL A 155 -18.95 -2.61 -26.72
CA VAL A 155 -17.88 -3.28 -25.98
C VAL A 155 -18.30 -4.71 -25.69
N PHE A 156 -17.51 -5.66 -26.21
CA PHE A 156 -17.73 -7.09 -26.01
C PHE A 156 -16.40 -7.76 -25.68
N ALA A 157 -16.45 -8.74 -24.79
CA ALA A 157 -15.33 -9.63 -24.53
C ALA A 157 -15.85 -11.02 -24.14
N THR A 158 -14.98 -12.01 -24.34
CA THR A 158 -15.20 -13.38 -23.88
C THR A 158 -14.12 -13.70 -22.86
N SER A 159 -14.54 -14.25 -21.72
CA SER A 159 -13.62 -14.78 -20.72
C SER A 159 -13.05 -16.10 -21.21
N GLU A 160 -11.74 -16.29 -21.03
CA GLU A 160 -11.09 -17.58 -21.25
C GLU A 160 -11.27 -18.54 -20.07
N LEU A 161 -11.65 -18.00 -18.90
CA LEU A 161 -11.94 -18.80 -17.70
C LEU A 161 -13.31 -19.47 -17.80
N SER A 162 -13.35 -20.74 -17.43
CA SER A 162 -14.56 -21.51 -17.10
C SER A 162 -15.27 -20.97 -15.86
N ILE A 163 -16.51 -21.40 -15.64
CA ILE A 163 -17.30 -21.00 -14.45
C ILE A 163 -16.62 -21.50 -13.18
N GLU A 164 -16.10 -22.72 -13.20
CA GLU A 164 -15.38 -23.34 -12.09
C GLU A 164 -14.12 -22.54 -11.72
N GLU A 165 -13.35 -22.10 -12.71
CA GLU A 165 -12.16 -21.26 -12.51
C GLU A 165 -12.51 -19.86 -11.98
N LEU A 166 -13.63 -19.29 -12.42
CA LEU A 166 -14.14 -18.02 -11.88
C LEU A 166 -14.55 -18.16 -10.41
N ILE A 167 -15.26 -19.23 -10.06
CA ILE A 167 -15.64 -19.53 -8.66
C ILE A 167 -14.38 -19.72 -7.81
N PHE A 168 -13.41 -20.49 -8.32
CA PHE A 168 -12.13 -20.69 -7.65
C PHE A 168 -11.42 -19.36 -7.38
N SER A 169 -11.28 -18.52 -8.41
CA SER A 169 -10.61 -17.21 -8.31
C SER A 169 -11.32 -16.28 -7.32
N ALA A 170 -12.66 -16.31 -7.29
CA ALA A 170 -13.46 -15.55 -6.34
C ALA A 170 -13.27 -16.02 -4.89
N CYS A 171 -13.21 -17.34 -4.66
CA CYS A 171 -12.99 -17.93 -3.34
C CYS A 171 -11.56 -17.74 -2.82
N ARG A 172 -10.56 -17.92 -3.70
CA ARG A 172 -9.13 -17.70 -3.42
C ARG A 172 -8.85 -16.24 -3.04
N GLY A 173 -9.59 -15.32 -3.66
CA GLY A 173 -9.42 -13.88 -3.49
C GLY A 173 -8.10 -13.37 -4.07
N GLY A 174 -7.77 -12.13 -3.73
CA GLY A 174 -6.65 -11.40 -4.34
C GLY A 174 -5.30 -11.49 -3.61
N TRP A 175 -5.13 -12.35 -2.60
CA TRP A 175 -3.99 -12.27 -1.68
C TRP A 175 -2.63 -12.58 -2.33
N PRO A 176 -1.64 -11.67 -2.35
CA PRO A 176 -0.36 -11.90 -3.03
C PRO A 176 0.36 -13.22 -2.68
N ALA A 177 0.14 -13.75 -1.47
CA ALA A 177 0.69 -15.04 -1.06
C ALA A 177 0.15 -16.25 -1.84
N THR A 178 -1.04 -16.13 -2.45
CA THR A 178 -1.70 -17.21 -3.18
C THR A 178 -1.35 -17.25 -4.68
N LEU A 179 -0.58 -16.27 -5.19
CA LEU A 179 -0.14 -16.18 -6.60
C LEU A 179 0.45 -17.48 -7.19
N ASN A 180 1.10 -18.29 -6.36
CA ASN A 180 1.76 -19.52 -6.80
C ASN A 180 1.23 -20.78 -6.11
N LEU A 181 0.12 -20.68 -5.37
CA LEU A 181 -0.47 -21.84 -4.72
C LEU A 181 -1.51 -22.46 -5.66
N SER A 182 -1.24 -23.69 -6.10
CA SER A 182 -2.20 -24.47 -6.90
C SER A 182 -3.32 -25.06 -6.02
N ASP A 183 -4.53 -25.00 -6.56
CA ASP A 183 -5.78 -25.65 -6.19
C ASP A 183 -6.12 -25.60 -4.68
N ASP A 184 -5.85 -26.65 -3.89
CA ASP A 184 -6.41 -26.73 -2.53
C ASP A 184 -5.67 -25.90 -1.47
N LYS A 185 -4.38 -25.60 -1.68
CA LYS A 185 -3.56 -24.93 -0.64
C LYS A 185 -3.82 -23.43 -0.56
N ALA A 186 -4.37 -22.83 -1.61
CA ALA A 186 -4.67 -21.41 -1.67
C ALA A 186 -5.86 -21.01 -0.77
N ASN A 187 -6.76 -21.96 -0.50
CA ASN A 187 -7.95 -21.76 0.35
C ASN A 187 -7.64 -21.77 1.86
N CYS A 188 -6.41 -22.11 2.27
CA CYS A 188 -6.00 -22.13 3.67
C CYS A 188 -5.52 -20.76 4.20
N LEU A 189 -5.53 -19.72 3.35
CA LEU A 189 -5.04 -18.37 3.62
C LEU A 189 -6.19 -17.35 3.55
#